data_AF-A0A5C7WTP3-F1
#
_entry.id   AF-A0A5C7WTP3-F1
#
_cell.length_a   1.000
_cell.length_b   1.000
_cell.length_c   1.000
_cell.angle_alpha   90.00
_cell.angle_beta   90.00
_cell.angle_gamma   90.00
#
_symmetry.space_group_name_H-M   'P 1'
#
loop_
_entity.id
_entity.type
_entity.pdbx_description
1 polymer ?
#
loop_
_entity_poly.entity_id
_entity_poly.type
_entity_poly.pdbx_seq_one_letter_code
_entity_poly.pdbx_strand_id
1 'polypeptide(L)'
;MDHDGQYAVGSEILPGVYSSAGPSEGGTCYWRRIGADGVTLANALTKQPQVVTIEVTDVAFKTNGCQPWQPTDAAAAPPGQTPPWLSQLQLRHSLDILNGLAGQSGNGQLPPY
;
A
#
# COMPACT_ATOMS: atom_id res chain seq x y z
N MET A 1 3.94 -11.46 13.37
CA MET A 1 3.46 -12.83 13.07
C MET A 1 4.51 -13.47 12.18
N ASP A 2 5.24 -14.44 12.69
CA ASP A 2 6.48 -14.97 12.11
C ASP A 2 6.31 -16.29 11.35
N HIS A 3 5.12 -16.89 11.36
CA HIS A 3 4.83 -18.15 10.69
C HIS A 3 3.40 -18.19 10.14
N ASP A 4 3.08 -19.27 9.43
CA ASP A 4 1.74 -19.54 8.94
C ASP A 4 0.80 -19.90 10.09
N GLY A 5 -0.44 -19.44 10.04
CA GLY A 5 -1.38 -19.72 11.12
C GLY A 5 -2.65 -18.90 11.05
N GLN A 6 -3.50 -19.12 12.04
CA GLN A 6 -4.64 -18.29 12.34
C GLN A 6 -4.40 -17.67 13.71
N TYR A 7 -4.43 -16.35 13.76
CA TYR A 7 -4.14 -15.54 14.93
C TYR A 7 -5.41 -14.87 15.42
N ALA A 8 -5.77 -15.06 16.68
CA ALA A 8 -6.89 -14.41 17.33
C ALA A 8 -6.58 -12.93 17.61
N VAL A 9 -7.44 -12.04 17.10
CA VAL A 9 -7.28 -10.60 17.25
C VAL A 9 -7.74 -10.16 18.63
N GLY A 10 -6.96 -9.30 19.28
CA GLY A 10 -7.16 -8.87 20.66
C GLY A 10 -6.53 -9.79 21.72
N SER A 11 -6.02 -10.97 21.34
CA SER A 11 -5.34 -11.89 22.25
C SER A 11 -3.93 -12.27 21.77
N GLU A 12 -3.80 -12.80 20.56
CA GLU A 12 -2.51 -13.23 19.98
C GLU A 12 -1.87 -12.10 19.16
N ILE A 13 -2.69 -11.28 18.52
CA ILE A 13 -2.26 -10.07 17.80
C ILE A 13 -3.17 -8.90 18.16
N LEU A 14 -2.62 -7.69 18.14
CA LEU A 14 -3.39 -6.47 18.38
C LEU A 14 -3.95 -5.91 17.06
N PRO A 15 -5.06 -5.16 17.10
CA PRO A 15 -5.49 -4.36 15.95
C PRO A 15 -4.41 -3.38 15.53
N GLY A 16 -4.28 -3.13 14.23
CA GLY A 16 -3.24 -2.27 13.68
C GLY A 16 -2.96 -2.53 12.20
N VAL A 17 -1.96 -1.83 11.67
CA VAL A 17 -1.52 -2.02 10.28
C VAL A 17 -0.28 -2.88 10.24
N TYR A 18 -0.31 -3.91 9.39
CA TYR A 18 0.75 -4.90 9.26
C TYR A 18 1.24 -4.97 7.82
N SER A 19 2.55 -5.09 7.63
CA SER A 19 3.17 -5.34 6.33
C SER A 19 3.84 -6.70 6.28
N SER A 20 3.73 -7.38 5.14
CA SER A 20 4.53 -8.54 4.77
C SER A 20 5.24 -8.28 3.44
N ALA A 21 6.47 -8.79 3.32
CA ALA A 21 7.26 -8.69 2.09
C ALA A 21 6.69 -9.53 0.92
N GLY A 22 5.59 -10.27 1.14
CA GLY A 22 4.92 -11.06 0.12
C GLY A 22 5.17 -12.56 0.31
N PRO A 23 5.18 -13.37 -0.75
CA PRO A 23 5.33 -14.82 -0.65
C PRO A 23 6.69 -15.24 -0.09
N SER A 24 6.73 -16.36 0.63
CA SER A 24 7.96 -17.13 0.79
C SER A 24 8.48 -17.64 -0.56
N GLU A 25 9.76 -17.98 -0.62
CA GLU A 25 10.49 -18.27 -1.86
C GLU A 25 9.72 -19.22 -2.79
N GLY A 26 9.48 -18.78 -4.03
CA GLY A 26 8.79 -19.56 -5.07
C GLY A 26 7.28 -19.75 -4.88
N GLY A 27 6.68 -19.27 -3.79
CA GLY A 27 5.30 -19.52 -3.41
C GLY A 27 4.29 -18.41 -3.76
N THR A 28 3.15 -18.46 -3.07
CA THR A 28 2.11 -17.40 -3.03
C THR A 28 1.77 -17.09 -1.59
N CYS A 29 1.59 -15.80 -1.28
CA CYS A 29 1.12 -15.35 0.02
C CYS A 29 -0.40 -15.26 -0.01
N TYR A 30 -1.05 -16.03 0.86
CA TYR A 30 -2.48 -15.95 1.12
C TYR A 30 -2.72 -15.36 2.50
N TRP A 31 -3.67 -14.42 2.59
CA TRP A 31 -4.16 -13.93 3.86
C TRP A 31 -5.67 -13.69 3.84
N ARG A 32 -6.30 -13.71 5.02
CA ARG A 32 -7.71 -13.40 5.22
C ARG A 32 -7.97 -12.80 6.59
N ARG A 33 -8.79 -11.75 6.63
CA ARG A 33 -9.42 -11.18 7.84
C ARG A 33 -10.78 -11.82 8.08
N ILE A 34 -11.09 -12.16 9.33
CA ILE A 34 -12.31 -12.88 9.74
C ILE A 34 -13.07 -12.03 10.74
N GLY A 35 -14.37 -11.83 10.51
CA GLY A 35 -15.28 -11.09 11.39
C GLY A 35 -15.97 -11.98 12.43
N ALA A 36 -16.72 -11.37 13.36
CA ALA A 36 -17.30 -12.04 14.52
C ALA A 36 -18.28 -13.19 14.20
N ASP A 37 -18.95 -13.13 13.06
CA ASP A 37 -19.83 -14.17 12.53
C ASP A 37 -19.09 -15.26 11.74
N GLY A 38 -17.75 -15.21 11.71
CA GLY A 38 -16.90 -16.11 10.95
C GLY A 38 -16.77 -15.77 9.46
N VAL A 39 -17.40 -14.70 8.98
CA VAL A 39 -17.30 -14.31 7.57
C VAL A 39 -15.92 -13.77 7.23
N THR A 40 -15.52 -13.88 5.97
CA THR A 40 -14.31 -13.18 5.49
C THR A 40 -14.65 -11.74 5.23
N LEU A 41 -13.91 -10.84 5.88
CA LEU A 41 -14.02 -9.40 5.68
C LEU A 41 -13.17 -8.96 4.48
N ALA A 42 -11.97 -9.52 4.36
CA ALA A 42 -11.06 -9.30 3.24
C ALA A 42 -10.12 -10.50 3.08
N ASN A 43 -9.64 -10.73 1.87
CA ASN A 43 -8.60 -11.70 1.59
C ASN A 43 -7.77 -11.28 0.38
N ALA A 44 -6.59 -11.89 0.21
CA ALA A 44 -5.86 -11.86 -1.05
C ALA A 44 -5.02 -13.13 -1.22
N LEU A 45 -4.77 -13.49 -2.48
CA LEU A 45 -3.76 -14.45 -2.91
C LEU A 45 -2.82 -13.72 -3.87
N THR A 46 -1.55 -13.56 -3.49
CA THR A 46 -0.65 -12.63 -4.17
C THR A 46 0.79 -13.15 -4.27
N LYS A 47 1.53 -12.61 -5.24
CA LYS A 47 2.98 -12.74 -5.37
C LYS A 47 3.73 -11.44 -5.05
N GLN A 48 3.03 -10.43 -4.54
CA GLN A 48 3.56 -9.10 -4.23
C GLN A 48 3.57 -8.85 -2.71
N PRO A 49 4.35 -7.87 -2.23
CA PRO A 49 4.24 -7.36 -0.87
C PRO A 49 2.81 -6.93 -0.51
N GLN A 50 2.46 -7.01 0.77
CA GLN A 50 1.11 -6.71 1.25
C GLN A 50 1.16 -5.78 2.46
N VAL A 51 0.17 -4.89 2.55
CA VAL A 51 -0.11 -4.09 3.75
C VAL A 51 -1.58 -4.28 4.08
N VAL A 52 -1.89 -4.63 5.33
CA VAL A 52 -3.24 -4.97 5.77
C VAL A 52 -3.54 -4.23 7.07
N THR A 53 -4.69 -3.56 7.11
CA THR A 53 -5.27 -3.06 8.35
C THR A 53 -6.13 -4.16 8.98
N ILE A 54 -5.79 -4.56 10.21
CA ILE A 54 -6.56 -5.47 11.05
C ILE A 54 -7.34 -4.61 12.03
N GLU A 55 -8.66 -4.66 11.93
CA GLU A 55 -9.56 -3.81 12.74
C GLU A 55 -9.86 -4.45 14.08
N VAL A 56 -10.29 -3.64 15.06
CA VAL A 56 -10.71 -4.13 16.38
C VAL A 56 -11.92 -5.06 16.33
N THR A 57 -12.71 -4.99 15.25
CA THR A 57 -13.89 -5.84 15.03
C THR A 57 -13.53 -7.18 14.39
N ASP A 58 -12.29 -7.36 13.94
CA ASP A 58 -11.82 -8.64 13.46
C ASP A 58 -11.67 -9.60 14.64
N VAL A 59 -11.98 -10.87 14.43
CA VAL A 59 -11.78 -11.91 15.45
C VAL A 59 -10.58 -12.78 15.15
N ALA A 60 -10.21 -12.90 13.88
CA ALA A 60 -9.03 -13.65 13.50
C ALA A 60 -8.39 -13.15 12.19
N PHE A 61 -7.08 -13.32 12.11
CA PHE A 61 -6.28 -13.13 10.90
C PHE A 61 -5.62 -14.45 10.53
N LYS A 62 -5.85 -14.92 9.31
CA LYS A 62 -5.22 -16.14 8.79
C LYS A 62 -4.19 -15.77 7.73
N THR A 63 -3.00 -16.37 7.79
CA THR A 63 -1.92 -16.20 6.83
C THR A 63 -1.30 -17.54 6.48
N ASN A 64 -0.93 -17.72 5.20
CA ASN A 64 -0.24 -18.91 4.72
C ASN A 64 0.71 -18.57 3.56
N GLY A 65 1.93 -19.10 3.60
CA GLY A 65 2.94 -18.88 2.57
C GLY A 65 3.44 -17.43 2.48
N CYS A 66 3.19 -16.61 3.50
CA CYS A 66 3.65 -15.23 3.55
C CYS A 66 4.95 -15.13 4.35
N GLN A 67 5.84 -14.23 3.94
CA GLN A 67 6.92 -13.76 4.80
C GLN A 67 6.35 -13.12 6.08
N PRO A 68 7.13 -13.05 7.18
CA PRO A 68 6.66 -12.52 8.44
C PRO A 68 5.94 -11.18 8.33
N TRP A 69 4.81 -11.07 9.01
CA TRP A 69 4.07 -9.82 9.14
C TRP A 69 4.60 -9.01 10.33
N GLN A 70 4.89 -7.75 10.09
CA GLN A 70 5.37 -6.80 11.09
C GLN A 70 4.43 -5.59 11.17
N PRO A 71 4.21 -5.01 12.37
CA PRO A 71 3.53 -3.73 12.50
C PRO A 71 4.22 -2.65 11.66
N THR A 72 3.44 -1.75 11.07
CA THR A 72 3.97 -0.65 10.26
C THR A 72 3.11 0.60 10.40
N ASP A 73 3.74 1.77 10.27
CA ASP A 73 3.03 3.06 10.14
C ASP A 73 2.67 3.38 8.68
N ALA A 74 3.06 2.52 7.73
CA ALA A 74 2.64 2.67 6.35
C ALA A 74 1.12 2.46 6.26
N ALA A 75 0.38 3.52 5.92
CA ALA A 75 -1.03 3.38 5.60
C ALA A 75 -1.21 2.29 4.52
N ALA A 76 -2.15 1.37 4.72
CA ALA A 76 -2.53 0.41 3.68
C ALA A 76 -2.95 1.23 2.45
N ALA A 77 -2.09 1.30 1.44
CA ALA A 77 -2.30 2.19 0.32
C ALA A 77 -3.64 1.81 -0.35
N PRO A 78 -4.63 2.71 -0.40
CA PRO A 78 -5.83 2.45 -1.15
C PRO A 78 -5.45 2.22 -2.63
N PRO A 79 -6.06 1.25 -3.32
CA PRO A 79 -5.75 0.99 -4.71
C PRO A 79 -5.96 2.27 -5.52
N GLY A 80 -4.90 2.74 -6.19
CA GLY A 80 -4.93 3.90 -7.09
C GLY A 80 -4.37 5.22 -6.54
N GLN A 81 -3.83 5.28 -5.31
CA GLN A 81 -3.12 6.49 -4.85
C GLN A 81 -1.60 6.32 -4.99
N THR A 82 -0.97 7.27 -5.70
CA THR A 82 0.48 7.33 -5.83
C THR A 82 1.11 7.61 -4.47
N PRO A 83 2.23 6.94 -4.10
CA PRO A 83 2.94 7.27 -2.88
C PRO A 83 3.33 8.76 -2.84
N PRO A 84 3.34 9.41 -1.67
CA PRO A 84 3.57 10.85 -1.55
C PRO A 84 4.92 11.30 -2.11
N TRP A 85 5.95 10.44 -2.08
CA TRP A 85 7.25 10.72 -2.72
C TRP A 85 7.16 10.80 -4.24
N LEU A 86 6.29 9.98 -4.86
CA LEU A 86 6.05 9.99 -6.29
C LEU A 86 5.24 11.24 -6.69
N SER A 87 4.30 11.66 -5.85
CA SER A 87 3.52 12.90 -6.05
C SER A 87 4.41 14.15 -6.04
N GLN A 88 5.39 14.22 -5.14
CA GLN A 88 6.35 15.32 -5.09
C GLN A 88 7.22 15.40 -6.35
N LEU A 89 7.67 14.25 -6.88
CA LEU A 89 8.47 14.20 -8.10
C LEU A 89 7.65 14.65 -9.33
N GLN A 90 6.41 14.17 -9.43
CA GLN A 90 5.50 14.53 -10.51
C GLN A 90 5.14 16.02 -10.49
N LEU A 91 4.91 16.59 -9.30
CA LEU A 91 4.67 18.04 -9.14
C LEU A 91 5.88 18.85 -9.59
N ARG A 92 7.09 18.47 -9.15
CA ARG A 92 8.32 19.17 -9.53
C ARG A 92 8.52 19.16 -11.05
N HIS A 93 8.36 18.01 -11.69
CA HIS A 93 8.43 17.89 -13.14
C HIS A 93 7.40 18.78 -13.86
N SER A 94 6.16 18.82 -13.36
CA SER A 94 5.12 19.68 -13.94
C SER A 94 5.43 21.18 -13.81
N LEU A 95 6.03 21.60 -12.69
CA LEU A 95 6.46 22.98 -12.48
C LEU A 95 7.65 23.34 -13.39
N ASP A 96 8.60 22.44 -13.58
CA ASP A 96 9.73 22.63 -14.50
C ASP A 96 9.23 22.82 -15.95
N ILE A 97 8.24 22.04 -16.39
CA ILE A 97 7.60 22.20 -17.70
C ILE A 97 6.91 23.57 -17.80
N LEU A 98 6.08 23.93 -16.82
CA LEU A 98 5.34 25.20 -16.83
C LEU A 98 6.30 26.42 -16.84
N ASN A 99 7.36 26.37 -16.04
CA ASN A 99 8.39 27.42 -16.02
C ASN A 99 9.15 27.49 -17.36
N GLY A 100 9.43 26.35 -17.99
CA GLY A 100 10.04 26.28 -19.32
C GLY A 100 9.14 26.85 -20.43
N LEU A 101 7.84 26.57 -20.39
CA LEU A 101 6.86 27.10 -21.34
C LEU A 101 6.61 28.60 -21.14
N ALA A 102 6.59 29.06 -19.89
CA ALA A 102 6.51 30.48 -19.57
C ALA A 102 7.75 31.24 -20.08
N GLY A 103 8.94 30.63 -20.00
CA GLY A 103 10.18 31.19 -20.55
C GLY A 103 10.23 31.27 -22.09
N GLN A 104 9.51 30.40 -22.80
CA GLN A 104 9.42 30.45 -24.27
C GLN A 104 8.41 31.50 -24.79
N SER A 105 7.44 31.89 -23.97
CA SER A 105 6.41 32.86 -24.35
C SER A 105 6.90 34.33 -24.32
N GLY A 106 8.14 34.57 -23.91
CA GLY A 106 8.73 35.91 -23.77
C GLY A 106 9.43 36.48 -25.02
N ASN A 107 9.59 35.73 -26.10
CA ASN A 107 10.26 36.22 -27.33
C ASN A 107 9.25 36.68 -28.39
N GLY A 108 8.56 37.78 -28.09
CA GLY A 108 7.78 38.52 -29.07
C GLY A 108 8.68 39.33 -30.01
N GLN A 109 9.15 38.71 -31.10
CA GLN A 109 9.72 39.45 -32.22
C GLN A 109 8.54 40.07 -33.02
N LEU A 110 8.40 41.40 -32.99
CA LEU A 110 7.41 42.11 -33.83
C LEU A 110 7.84 42.08 -35.31
N PRO A 111 6.92 41.89 -36.27
CA PRO A 111 7.25 41.92 -37.70
C PRO A 111 7.53 43.35 -38.17
N PRO A 112 8.48 43.55 -39.12
CA PRO A 112 8.81 44.87 -39.62
C PRO A 112 7.73 45.38 -40.60
N TYR A 113 7.44 46.68 -40.53
CA TYR A 113 6.79 47.45 -41.60
C TYR A 113 7.86 48.15 -42.43
#